data_AF-K2EJZ5-F1
#
_entry.id   AF-K2EJZ5-F1
#
_cell.length_a   1.000
_cell.length_b   1.000
_cell.length_c   1.000
_cell.angle_alpha   90.00
_cell.angle_beta   90.00
_cell.angle_gamma   90.00
#
_symmetry.space_group_name_H-M   'P 1'
#
loop_
_entity.id
_entity.type
_entity.pdbx_description
1 polymer ?
#
loop_
_entity_poly.entity_id
_entity_poly.type
_entity_poly.pdbx_seq_one_letter_code
_entity_poly.pdbx_strand_id
1 'polypeptide(L)'
;MKKILFSWLIISLLLVSPFLVDAEQYNFAQVDYRDQYPVDYDLDGLTDEGEVQIYGTDPKKSDTDDDGYYDGVEIIAGSDATDKISIPGFFVNNDDSNLSGQDEVPWAWYISRASGLVAFLLLYVSIFLGLTIRVSFLRKFFAPLYAMSGHCWISLQATVLALFHGLILIFDKFLGVRLIDVFVPFTSYYEKVLVALGVIGFYLMLILVVTSYARKFISHKIWRILHFTNIILYVFVILHAYLLGTDIQNPIVRNIFVYANILLILIMLINMFSRIKEKIARRNMINDNQEKIS
;
A
#
# COMPACT_ATOMS: atom_id res chain seq x y z
N MET A 1 -13.15 -33.29 12.36
CA MET A 1 -13.54 -32.03 11.67
C MET A 1 -12.51 -30.89 11.76
N LYS A 2 -11.82 -30.66 12.89
CA LYS A 2 -10.79 -29.58 13.00
C LYS A 2 -9.53 -29.80 12.16
N LYS A 3 -9.09 -31.05 11.93
CA LYS A 3 -7.93 -31.36 11.07
C LYS A 3 -8.22 -31.23 9.57
N ILE A 4 -9.47 -31.48 9.16
CA ILE A 4 -9.90 -31.41 7.75
C ILE A 4 -10.01 -29.94 7.31
N LEU A 5 -10.55 -29.06 8.15
CA LEU A 5 -10.59 -27.62 7.87
C LEU A 5 -9.19 -26.97 7.81
N PHE A 6 -8.22 -27.46 8.59
CA PHE A 6 -6.84 -26.97 8.55
C PHE A 6 -6.12 -27.42 7.27
N SER A 7 -6.37 -28.65 6.82
CA SER A 7 -5.85 -29.14 5.55
C SER A 7 -6.48 -28.39 4.37
N TRP A 8 -7.77 -28.07 4.41
CA TRP A 8 -8.43 -27.28 3.38
C TRP A 8 -8.01 -25.81 3.37
N LEU A 9 -7.57 -25.24 4.50
CA LEU A 9 -7.08 -23.85 4.54
C LEU A 9 -5.67 -23.74 3.95
N ILE A 10 -4.81 -24.73 4.20
CA ILE A 10 -3.49 -24.87 3.56
C ILE A 10 -3.64 -25.24 2.08
N ILE A 11 -4.58 -26.13 1.75
CA ILE A 11 -4.91 -26.50 0.37
C ILE A 11 -5.58 -25.32 -0.36
N SER A 12 -6.38 -24.47 0.30
CA SER A 12 -6.93 -23.25 -0.31
C SER A 12 -5.89 -22.15 -0.49
N LEU A 13 -4.88 -22.08 0.40
CA LEU A 13 -3.71 -21.22 0.22
C LEU A 13 -2.83 -21.70 -0.95
N LEU A 14 -2.87 -23.01 -1.25
CA LEU A 14 -2.18 -23.65 -2.37
C LEU A 14 -3.03 -23.75 -3.66
N LEU A 15 -4.33 -23.43 -3.59
CA LEU A 15 -5.28 -23.47 -4.72
C LEU A 15 -5.64 -22.07 -5.24
N VAL A 16 -5.06 -21.00 -4.69
CA VAL A 16 -4.84 -19.76 -5.46
C VAL A 16 -3.65 -20.04 -6.38
N SER A 17 -3.92 -20.85 -7.41
CA SER A 17 -3.08 -21.22 -8.56
C SER A 17 -1.56 -21.37 -8.32
N PRO A 18 -0.94 -22.52 -8.67
CA PRO A 18 0.31 -22.39 -9.38
C PRO A 18 -0.10 -21.74 -10.72
N PHE A 19 -0.10 -20.42 -10.79
CA PHE A 19 0.31 -19.86 -12.07
C PHE A 19 1.74 -20.39 -12.14
N LEU A 20 1.90 -21.45 -12.95
CA LEU A 20 2.84 -21.34 -14.05
C LEU A 20 2.73 -19.89 -14.46
N VAL A 21 3.61 -19.05 -13.90
CA VAL A 21 4.19 -17.98 -14.69
C VAL A 21 4.53 -18.77 -15.94
N ASP A 22 3.67 -18.66 -16.96
CA ASP A 22 4.22 -18.64 -18.29
C ASP A 22 5.26 -17.54 -18.13
N ALA A 23 6.47 -17.98 -17.85
CA ALA A 23 7.63 -17.38 -18.42
C ALA A 23 7.41 -17.62 -19.92
N GLU A 24 6.39 -16.96 -20.50
CA GLU A 24 6.66 -16.09 -21.62
C GLU A 24 7.94 -15.43 -21.20
N GLN A 25 8.97 -15.95 -21.83
CA GLN A 25 10.37 -15.63 -21.75
C GLN A 25 10.50 -14.11 -21.67
N TYR A 26 10.30 -13.55 -20.46
CA TYR A 26 10.77 -12.22 -20.13
C TYR A 26 12.27 -12.41 -20.19
N ASN A 27 12.84 -12.13 -21.35
CA ASN A 27 14.25 -11.81 -21.50
C ASN A 27 14.46 -10.53 -20.68
N PHE A 28 14.42 -10.64 -19.36
CA PHE A 28 15.16 -9.71 -18.52
C PHE A 28 16.59 -9.84 -19.01
N ALA A 29 17.11 -8.77 -19.61
CA ALA A 29 18.52 -8.69 -19.93
C ALA A 29 19.27 -9.12 -18.68
N GLN A 30 19.95 -10.27 -18.76
CA GLN A 30 20.69 -10.79 -17.63
C GLN A 30 21.99 -9.99 -17.58
N VAL A 31 22.20 -9.30 -16.47
CA VAL A 31 23.46 -8.60 -16.23
C VAL A 31 24.55 -9.66 -16.02
N ASP A 32 25.58 -9.62 -16.86
CA ASP A 32 26.75 -10.47 -16.69
C ASP A 32 27.74 -9.80 -15.73
N TYR A 33 27.76 -10.30 -14.49
CA TYR A 33 28.68 -9.84 -13.45
C TYR A 33 30.06 -10.49 -13.51
N ARG A 34 30.32 -11.44 -14.43
CA ARG A 34 31.63 -12.12 -14.61
C ARG A 34 32.26 -12.61 -13.29
N ASP A 35 31.46 -13.27 -12.46
CA ASP A 35 31.84 -13.76 -11.12
C ASP A 35 32.28 -12.67 -10.11
N GLN A 36 31.99 -11.40 -10.39
CA GLN A 36 32.14 -10.29 -9.45
C GLN A 36 30.88 -10.11 -8.61
N TYR A 37 31.04 -9.48 -7.44
CA TYR A 37 29.90 -9.08 -6.64
C TYR A 37 29.19 -7.91 -7.31
N PRO A 38 27.86 -7.89 -7.36
CA PRO A 38 27.13 -6.71 -7.80
C PRO A 38 27.54 -5.50 -6.95
N VAL A 39 28.04 -4.45 -7.61
CA VAL A 39 28.38 -3.16 -7.01
C VAL A 39 27.36 -2.14 -7.49
N ASP A 40 27.03 -1.21 -6.61
CA ASP A 40 26.21 -0.01 -6.86
C ASP A 40 27.03 1.14 -6.26
N TYR A 41 27.78 1.85 -7.09
CA TYR A 41 28.81 2.78 -6.64
C TYR A 41 28.23 4.11 -6.15
N ASP A 42 27.15 4.59 -6.76
CA ASP A 42 26.50 5.87 -6.41
C ASP A 42 25.25 5.73 -5.55
N LEU A 43 24.82 4.49 -5.25
CA LEU A 43 23.77 4.11 -4.30
C LEU A 43 22.37 4.54 -4.73
N ASP A 44 22.11 4.54 -6.03
CA ASP A 44 20.84 4.96 -6.62
C ASP A 44 19.84 3.79 -6.77
N GLY A 45 20.30 2.55 -6.58
CA GLY A 45 19.53 1.32 -6.67
C GLY A 45 19.73 0.51 -7.94
N LEU A 46 20.63 0.92 -8.84
CA LEU A 46 21.11 0.14 -9.98
C LEU A 46 22.52 -0.38 -9.71
N THR A 47 22.85 -1.52 -10.29
CA THR A 47 24.23 -2.05 -10.21
C THR A 47 25.06 -1.47 -11.34
N ASP A 48 26.34 -1.17 -11.12
CA ASP A 48 27.26 -0.60 -12.12
C ASP A 48 27.21 -1.38 -13.45
N GLU A 49 27.21 -2.72 -13.38
CA GLU A 49 27.12 -3.55 -14.58
C GLU A 49 25.74 -3.47 -15.26
N GLY A 50 24.67 -3.33 -14.49
CA GLY A 50 23.30 -3.19 -14.99
C GLY A 50 23.09 -1.86 -15.70
N GLU A 51 23.65 -0.79 -15.17
CA GLU A 51 23.65 0.54 -15.79
C GLU A 51 24.35 0.51 -17.15
N VAL A 52 25.57 -0.03 -17.20
CA VAL A 52 26.31 -0.11 -18.47
C VAL A 52 25.69 -1.08 -19.47
N GLN A 53 25.17 -2.23 -19.02
CA GLN A 53 24.70 -3.29 -19.93
C GLN A 53 23.24 -3.13 -20.37
N ILE A 54 22.40 -2.47 -19.57
CA ILE A 54 20.95 -2.45 -19.76
C ILE A 54 20.43 -1.01 -19.91
N TYR A 55 20.77 -0.12 -18.98
CA TYR A 55 20.08 1.16 -18.84
C TYR A 55 20.77 2.33 -19.55
N GLY A 56 22.07 2.21 -19.86
CA GLY A 56 22.84 3.25 -20.53
C GLY A 56 23.19 4.45 -19.65
N THR A 57 23.12 4.30 -18.32
CA THR A 57 23.40 5.32 -17.31
C THR A 57 24.87 5.32 -16.87
N ASP A 58 25.32 6.35 -16.15
CA ASP A 58 26.69 6.49 -15.64
C ASP A 58 26.79 5.94 -14.20
N PRO A 59 27.52 4.82 -13.97
CA PRO A 59 27.60 4.19 -12.65
C PRO A 59 28.18 5.01 -11.51
N LYS A 60 28.70 6.20 -11.80
CA LYS A 60 29.30 7.08 -10.79
C LYS A 60 28.41 8.27 -10.46
N LYS A 61 27.23 8.33 -11.06
CA LYS A 61 26.37 9.49 -11.02
C LYS A 61 24.94 9.01 -10.88
N SER A 62 24.41 9.14 -9.67
CA SER A 62 23.08 8.66 -9.29
C SER A 62 21.92 9.28 -10.08
N ASP A 63 22.18 10.27 -10.92
CA ASP A 63 21.26 11.07 -11.73
C ASP A 63 22.03 11.40 -13.02
N THR A 64 21.95 10.50 -14.00
CA THR A 64 22.77 10.52 -15.22
C THR A 64 22.52 11.76 -16.04
N ASP A 65 21.26 12.18 -16.18
CA ASP A 65 20.91 13.30 -17.02
C ASP A 65 20.97 14.65 -16.31
N ASP A 66 21.02 14.74 -14.98
CA ASP A 66 20.93 15.98 -14.16
C ASP A 66 19.55 16.65 -14.20
N ASP A 67 18.47 15.88 -14.03
CA ASP A 67 17.11 16.41 -13.85
C ASP A 67 16.63 16.38 -12.37
N GLY A 68 17.43 15.77 -11.50
CA GLY A 68 17.22 15.65 -10.07
C GLY A 68 16.58 14.33 -9.61
N TYR A 69 16.08 13.48 -10.52
CA TYR A 69 15.64 12.13 -10.19
C TYR A 69 16.81 11.16 -10.25
N TYR A 70 16.70 10.06 -9.49
CA TYR A 70 17.74 9.04 -9.50
C TYR A 70 17.48 8.02 -10.59
N ASP A 71 18.50 7.53 -11.28
CA ASP A 71 18.33 6.64 -12.43
C ASP A 71 17.53 5.39 -12.03
N GLY A 72 17.87 4.78 -10.90
CA GLY A 72 17.13 3.63 -10.36
C GLY A 72 15.66 3.92 -10.07
N VAL A 73 15.32 5.14 -9.66
CA VAL A 73 13.95 5.58 -9.44
C VAL A 73 13.19 5.69 -10.76
N GLU A 74 13.82 6.27 -11.77
CA GLU A 74 13.26 6.46 -13.10
C GLU A 74 12.98 5.12 -13.79
N ILE A 75 13.97 4.24 -13.78
CA ILE A 75 13.86 2.88 -14.30
C ILE A 75 12.74 2.11 -13.58
N ILE A 76 12.60 2.23 -12.25
CA ILE A 76 11.51 1.60 -11.50
C ILE A 76 10.15 2.21 -11.88
N ALA A 77 10.10 3.52 -12.11
CA ALA A 77 8.90 4.25 -12.50
C ALA A 77 8.54 4.10 -13.98
N GLY A 78 9.43 3.53 -14.81
CA GLY A 78 9.26 3.33 -16.23
C GLY A 78 9.56 4.56 -17.10
N SER A 79 10.33 5.53 -16.58
CA SER A 79 10.85 6.66 -17.34
C SER A 79 12.28 6.41 -17.86
N ASP A 80 12.86 7.38 -18.57
CA ASP A 80 14.17 7.25 -19.26
C ASP A 80 15.18 8.15 -18.55
N ALA A 81 16.10 7.53 -17.82
CA ALA A 81 17.12 8.20 -17.00
C ALA A 81 18.23 8.92 -17.79
N THR A 82 18.13 8.92 -19.11
CA THR A 82 19.08 9.62 -20.00
C THR A 82 18.47 10.82 -20.70
N ASP A 83 17.19 11.12 -20.42
CA ASP A 83 16.44 12.22 -21.00
C ASP A 83 15.73 13.05 -19.91
N LYS A 84 16.25 14.25 -19.66
CA LYS A 84 15.73 15.23 -18.67
C LYS A 84 14.24 15.53 -18.76
N ILE A 85 13.64 15.24 -19.91
CA ILE A 85 12.23 15.49 -20.19
C ILE A 85 11.38 14.30 -19.69
N SER A 86 11.95 13.11 -19.60
CA SER A 86 11.33 11.84 -19.22
C SER A 86 11.35 11.63 -17.70
N ILE A 87 10.50 12.36 -16.98
CA ILE A 87 10.46 12.28 -15.51
C ILE A 87 9.53 11.14 -14.99
N PRO A 88 9.76 10.65 -13.75
CA PRO A 88 8.90 9.65 -13.12
C PRO A 88 7.42 10.02 -13.02
N GLY A 89 6.57 9.29 -13.75
CA GLY A 89 5.12 9.44 -13.68
C GLY A 89 4.52 10.51 -14.59
N PHE A 90 5.30 11.05 -15.53
CA PHE A 90 4.84 11.96 -16.56
C PHE A 90 5.32 11.47 -17.94
N PHE A 91 4.43 11.44 -18.94
CA PHE A 91 4.81 11.18 -20.32
C PHE A 91 4.74 12.50 -21.07
N VAL A 92 5.88 13.03 -21.53
CA VAL A 92 5.90 14.30 -22.25
C VAL A 92 5.36 14.12 -23.67
N ASN A 93 4.43 15.00 -24.05
CA ASN A 93 4.11 15.24 -25.45
C ASN A 93 5.08 16.30 -25.98
N ASN A 94 5.62 16.09 -27.18
CA ASN A 94 6.76 16.81 -27.80
C ASN A 94 6.68 18.36 -27.91
N ASP A 95 5.70 19.04 -27.31
CA ASP A 95 5.47 20.48 -27.50
C ASP A 95 6.05 21.38 -26.38
N ASP A 96 6.53 20.82 -25.26
CA ASP A 96 6.95 21.59 -24.07
C ASP A 96 8.49 21.66 -23.89
N SER A 97 9.21 22.05 -24.95
CA SER A 97 10.69 22.12 -24.99
C SER A 97 11.34 23.27 -24.19
N ASN A 98 10.59 23.97 -23.32
CA ASN A 98 11.09 25.13 -22.57
C ASN A 98 11.29 24.89 -21.06
N LEU A 99 11.46 23.64 -20.61
CA LEU A 99 11.75 23.29 -19.21
C LEU A 99 13.24 23.43 -18.84
N SER A 100 13.87 24.52 -19.31
CA SER A 100 15.29 24.84 -19.05
C SER A 100 15.52 25.51 -17.68
N GLY A 101 15.01 24.88 -16.62
CA GLY A 101 15.13 25.42 -15.26
C GLY A 101 14.99 24.39 -14.13
N GLN A 102 15.26 23.11 -14.41
CA GLN A 102 15.09 22.01 -13.45
C GLN A 102 16.43 21.61 -12.80
N ASP A 103 17.20 22.57 -12.26
CA ASP A 103 18.40 22.25 -11.46
C ASP A 103 18.05 21.95 -9.98
N GLU A 104 16.76 21.85 -9.64
CA GLU A 104 16.30 21.61 -8.27
C GLU A 104 15.90 20.15 -8.08
N VAL A 105 16.64 19.45 -7.20
CA VAL A 105 16.28 18.11 -6.72
C VAL A 105 14.80 18.08 -6.30
N PRO A 106 13.98 17.14 -6.81
CA PRO A 106 12.55 17.02 -6.58
C PRO A 106 12.26 16.44 -5.18
N TRP A 107 12.78 17.08 -4.14
CA TRP A 107 12.68 16.64 -2.75
C TRP A 107 11.22 16.37 -2.31
N ALA A 108 10.26 17.17 -2.80
CA ALA A 108 8.85 17.02 -2.47
C ALA A 108 8.28 15.70 -3.02
N TRP A 109 8.74 15.28 -4.19
CA TRP A 109 8.38 14.00 -4.80
C TRP A 109 8.89 12.83 -3.95
N TYR A 110 10.17 12.87 -3.52
CA TYR A 110 10.74 11.80 -2.69
C TYR A 110 10.04 11.69 -1.34
N ILE A 111 9.81 12.82 -0.67
CA ILE A 111 9.16 12.84 0.64
C ILE A 111 7.68 12.43 0.52
N SER A 112 6.97 12.85 -0.54
CA SER A 112 5.58 12.45 -0.76
C SER A 112 5.46 10.94 -0.93
N ARG A 113 6.31 10.32 -1.74
CA ARG A 113 6.32 8.86 -1.95
C ARG A 113 6.70 8.11 -0.69
N ALA A 114 7.80 8.48 -0.04
CA ALA A 114 8.26 7.82 1.18
C ALA A 114 7.19 7.88 2.29
N SER A 115 6.60 9.06 2.52
CA SER A 115 5.55 9.21 3.52
C SER A 115 4.27 8.44 3.17
N GLY A 116 3.88 8.39 1.88
CA GLY A 116 2.73 7.62 1.40
C GLY A 116 2.90 6.10 1.58
N LEU A 117 4.05 5.56 1.17
CA LEU A 117 4.38 4.14 1.31
C LEU A 117 4.46 3.72 2.79
N VAL A 118 5.10 4.54 3.64
CA VAL A 118 5.17 4.27 5.08
C VAL A 118 3.79 4.38 5.72
N ALA A 119 2.98 5.39 5.36
CA ALA A 119 1.59 5.50 5.84
C ALA A 119 0.76 4.26 5.50
N PHE A 120 0.89 3.76 4.26
CA PHE A 120 0.22 2.54 3.82
C PHE A 120 0.69 1.31 4.60
N LEU A 121 2.01 1.14 4.77
CA LEU A 121 2.57 0.03 5.54
C LEU A 121 2.07 0.05 7.00
N LEU A 122 2.04 1.21 7.64
CA LEU A 122 1.51 1.35 8.99
C LEU A 122 0.00 1.04 9.04
N LEU A 123 -0.78 1.47 8.04
CA LEU A 123 -2.21 1.12 7.95
C LEU A 123 -2.39 -0.40 7.81
N TYR A 124 -1.61 -1.05 6.94
CA TYR A 124 -1.62 -2.50 6.76
C TYR A 124 -1.32 -3.23 8.08
N VAL A 125 -0.23 -2.86 8.75
CA VAL A 125 0.18 -3.45 10.03
C VAL A 125 -0.87 -3.21 11.12
N SER A 126 -1.47 -2.02 11.16
CA SER A 126 -2.56 -1.70 12.08
C SER A 126 -3.75 -2.66 11.92
N ILE A 127 -4.20 -2.89 10.68
CA ILE A 127 -5.31 -3.81 10.39
C ILE A 127 -4.92 -5.25 10.75
N PHE A 128 -3.70 -5.66 10.40
CA PHE A 128 -3.18 -6.98 10.76
C PHE A 128 -3.19 -7.20 12.28
N LEU A 129 -2.66 -6.25 13.07
CA LEU A 129 -2.69 -6.32 14.54
C LEU A 129 -4.12 -6.39 15.08
N GLY A 130 -5.06 -5.64 14.50
CA GLY A 130 -6.49 -5.74 14.85
C GLY A 130 -7.08 -7.14 14.60
N LEU A 131 -6.67 -7.80 13.51
CA LEU A 131 -7.06 -9.18 13.19
C LEU A 131 -6.41 -10.20 14.13
N THR A 132 -5.16 -9.99 14.57
CA THR A 132 -4.49 -10.92 15.51
C THR A 132 -5.26 -11.09 16.82
N ILE A 133 -5.93 -10.03 17.30
CA ILE A 133 -6.74 -10.06 18.54
C ILE A 133 -8.01 -10.92 18.34
N ARG A 134 -8.52 -11.00 17.11
CA ARG A 134 -9.79 -11.65 16.78
C ARG A 134 -9.63 -13.11 16.35
N VAL A 135 -8.52 -13.45 15.70
CA VAL A 135 -8.26 -14.78 15.12
C VAL A 135 -7.53 -15.67 16.12
N SER A 136 -8.15 -16.79 16.48
CA SER A 136 -7.65 -17.71 17.52
C SER A 136 -6.26 -18.30 17.24
N PHE A 137 -5.94 -18.54 15.96
CA PHE A 137 -4.62 -19.03 15.55
C PHE A 137 -3.52 -17.97 15.76
N LEU A 138 -3.77 -16.71 15.37
CA LEU A 138 -2.79 -15.63 15.46
C LEU A 138 -2.51 -15.22 16.91
N ARG A 139 -3.49 -15.34 17.81
CA ARG A 139 -3.31 -15.12 19.25
C ARG A 139 -2.26 -16.02 19.91
N LYS A 140 -1.85 -17.11 19.26
CA LYS A 140 -0.77 -17.99 19.77
C LYS A 140 0.61 -17.36 19.58
N PHE A 141 0.75 -16.51 18.58
CA PHE A 141 2.02 -15.87 18.22
C PHE A 141 2.08 -14.43 18.74
N PHE A 142 0.94 -13.74 18.75
CA PHE A 142 0.85 -12.34 19.17
C PHE A 142 0.05 -12.22 20.47
N ALA A 143 0.70 -11.68 21.51
CA ALA A 143 0.02 -11.40 22.76
C ALA A 143 -1.04 -10.31 22.56
N PRO A 144 -2.32 -10.55 22.93
CA PRO A 144 -3.42 -9.61 22.63
C PRO A 144 -3.23 -8.20 23.22
N LEU A 145 -2.52 -8.08 24.35
CA LEU A 145 -2.26 -6.78 24.99
C LEU A 145 -1.33 -5.90 24.14
N TYR A 146 -0.18 -6.45 23.70
CA TYR A 146 0.75 -5.74 22.83
C TYR A 146 0.16 -5.47 21.45
N ALA A 147 -0.59 -6.43 20.89
CA ALA A 147 -1.29 -6.24 19.63
C ALA A 147 -2.31 -5.09 19.69
N MET A 148 -3.06 -4.97 20.80
CA MET A 148 -4.01 -3.88 20.99
C MET A 148 -3.32 -2.52 21.15
N SER A 149 -2.27 -2.46 21.97
CA SER A 149 -1.48 -1.24 22.15
C SER A 149 -0.84 -0.80 20.82
N GLY A 150 -0.23 -1.74 20.09
CA GLY A 150 0.36 -1.50 18.78
C GLY A 150 -0.67 -1.02 17.75
N HIS A 151 -1.83 -1.68 17.66
CA HIS A 151 -2.92 -1.25 16.79
C HIS A 151 -3.34 0.21 17.04
N CYS A 152 -3.50 0.60 18.31
CA CYS A 152 -3.89 1.97 18.67
C CYS A 152 -2.81 3.01 18.37
N TRP A 153 -1.54 2.69 18.62
CA TRP A 153 -0.43 3.62 18.37
C TRP A 153 -0.11 3.73 16.88
N ILE A 154 0.00 2.60 16.17
CA ILE A 154 0.31 2.55 14.74
C ILE A 154 -0.80 3.17 13.89
N SER A 155 -2.09 3.00 14.25
CA SER A 155 -3.18 3.67 13.52
C SER A 155 -3.10 5.20 13.58
N LEU A 156 -2.67 5.76 14.72
CA LEU A 156 -2.45 7.20 14.84
C LEU A 156 -1.29 7.66 13.95
N GLN A 157 -0.16 6.94 13.98
CA GLN A 157 1.01 7.27 13.14
C GLN A 157 0.68 7.18 11.65
N ALA A 158 -0.05 6.15 11.21
CA ALA A 158 -0.52 6.03 9.83
C ALA A 158 -1.37 7.25 9.41
N THR A 159 -2.25 7.72 10.30
CA THR A 159 -3.13 8.87 10.02
C THR A 159 -2.34 10.19 9.93
N VAL A 160 -1.36 10.38 10.82
CA VAL A 160 -0.48 11.55 10.78
C VAL A 160 0.37 11.57 9.52
N LEU A 161 0.96 10.43 9.14
CA LEU A 161 1.74 10.32 7.91
C LEU A 161 0.88 10.45 6.66
N ALA A 162 -0.37 9.98 6.65
CA ALA A 162 -1.29 10.22 5.54
C ALA A 162 -1.61 11.71 5.36
N LEU A 163 -1.79 12.47 6.45
CA LEU A 163 -1.93 13.92 6.39
C LEU A 163 -0.66 14.58 5.84
N PHE A 164 0.50 14.17 6.36
CA PHE A 164 1.79 14.69 5.90
C PHE A 164 2.04 14.41 4.42
N HIS A 165 1.74 13.20 3.95
CA HIS A 165 1.76 12.81 2.54
C HIS A 165 0.87 13.71 1.69
N GLY A 166 -0.37 13.99 2.12
CA GLY A 166 -1.25 14.92 1.41
C GLY A 166 -0.72 16.36 1.36
N LEU A 167 -0.16 16.85 2.47
CA LEU A 167 0.34 18.22 2.57
C LEU A 167 1.63 18.45 1.77
N ILE A 168 2.53 17.47 1.72
CA ILE A 168 3.81 17.63 1.05
C ILE A 168 3.66 17.68 -0.48
N LEU A 169 2.60 17.07 -1.03
CA LEU A 169 2.26 17.14 -2.46
C LEU A 169 2.00 18.57 -2.95
N ILE A 170 1.71 19.53 -2.07
CA ILE A 170 1.53 20.94 -2.43
C ILE A 170 2.84 21.56 -2.95
N PHE A 171 3.98 21.01 -2.53
CA PHE A 171 5.31 21.44 -2.97
C PHE A 171 5.81 20.69 -4.21
N ASP A 172 5.04 19.72 -4.69
CA ASP A 172 5.34 19.00 -5.92
C ASP A 172 5.01 19.90 -7.13
N LYS A 173 6.05 20.30 -7.85
CA LYS A 173 5.93 21.21 -9.00
C LYS A 173 5.28 20.55 -10.21
N PHE A 174 5.31 19.22 -10.31
CA PHE A 174 4.84 18.48 -11.47
C PHE A 174 3.36 18.14 -11.37
N LEU A 175 2.91 17.72 -10.18
CA LEU A 175 1.51 17.37 -9.97
C LEU A 175 0.60 18.60 -9.85
N GLY A 176 1.14 19.76 -9.45
CA GLY A 176 0.39 21.01 -9.33
C GLY A 176 -0.77 20.94 -8.33
N VAL A 177 -0.63 20.11 -7.30
CA VAL A 177 -1.65 19.88 -6.28
C VAL A 177 -1.84 21.14 -5.45
N ARG A 178 -3.08 21.61 -5.33
CA ARG A 178 -3.42 22.78 -4.51
C ARG A 178 -3.83 22.33 -3.12
N LEU A 179 -3.74 23.26 -2.15
CA LEU A 179 -4.20 23.02 -0.78
C LEU A 179 -5.67 22.53 -0.72
N ILE A 180 -6.53 23.02 -1.63
CA ILE A 180 -7.93 22.59 -1.70
C ILE A 180 -8.07 21.12 -2.11
N ASP A 181 -7.16 20.62 -2.94
CA ASP A 181 -7.19 19.25 -3.48
C ASP A 181 -6.86 18.21 -2.39
N VAL A 182 -6.13 18.62 -1.34
CA VAL A 182 -5.77 17.79 -0.18
C VAL A 182 -6.97 17.55 0.76
N PHE A 183 -7.88 18.52 0.86
CA PHE A 183 -8.99 18.46 1.81
C PHE A 183 -10.36 18.33 1.15
N VAL A 184 -10.53 18.67 -0.12
CA VAL A 184 -11.85 18.61 -0.76
C VAL A 184 -11.82 17.60 -1.90
N PRO A 185 -12.57 16.49 -1.78
CA PRO A 185 -12.58 15.47 -2.81
C PRO A 185 -13.11 16.05 -4.14
N PHE A 186 -12.62 15.50 -5.25
CA PHE A 186 -13.01 15.85 -6.63
C PHE A 186 -12.63 17.25 -7.11
N THR A 187 -11.76 17.96 -6.40
CA THR A 187 -11.29 19.30 -6.81
C THR A 187 -10.01 19.26 -7.65
N SER A 188 -9.20 18.20 -7.52
CA SER A 188 -7.95 18.02 -8.25
C SER A 188 -8.13 18.00 -9.77
N TYR A 189 -7.24 18.69 -10.48
CA TYR A 189 -7.09 18.58 -11.93
C TYR A 189 -6.39 17.28 -12.33
N TYR A 190 -5.44 16.82 -11.52
CA TYR A 190 -4.75 15.55 -11.67
C TYR A 190 -5.61 14.41 -11.10
N GLU A 191 -5.93 13.40 -11.92
CA GLU A 191 -6.59 12.15 -11.53
C GLU A 191 -7.73 12.32 -10.48
N LYS A 192 -8.67 13.20 -10.82
CA LYS A 192 -9.75 13.70 -9.95
C LYS A 192 -10.42 12.66 -9.05
N VAL A 193 -10.75 11.50 -9.61
CA VAL A 193 -11.47 10.43 -8.87
C VAL A 193 -10.54 9.70 -7.91
N LEU A 194 -9.31 9.40 -8.33
CA LEU A 194 -8.36 8.64 -7.53
C LEU A 194 -7.81 9.48 -6.38
N VAL A 195 -7.58 10.77 -6.60
CA VAL A 195 -7.25 11.72 -5.52
C VAL A 195 -8.41 11.82 -4.52
N ALA A 196 -9.65 11.89 -5.01
CA ALA A 196 -10.83 11.93 -4.14
C ALA A 196 -10.95 10.68 -3.24
N LEU A 197 -10.60 9.49 -3.73
CA LEU A 197 -10.55 8.27 -2.91
C LEU A 197 -9.55 8.39 -1.76
N GLY A 198 -8.37 9.00 -2.00
CA GLY A 198 -7.38 9.29 -0.98
C GLY A 198 -7.91 10.23 0.11
N VAL A 199 -8.53 11.36 -0.29
CA VAL A 199 -9.14 12.33 0.64
C VAL A 199 -10.25 11.70 1.48
N ILE A 200 -11.15 10.94 0.85
CA ILE A 200 -12.22 10.24 1.58
C ILE A 200 -11.64 9.17 2.51
N GLY A 201 -10.61 8.45 2.07
CA GLY A 201 -9.85 7.52 2.91
C GLY A 201 -9.27 8.21 4.15
N PHE A 202 -8.60 9.34 3.99
CA PHE A 202 -8.07 10.12 5.10
C PHE A 202 -9.16 10.54 6.10
N TYR A 203 -10.33 10.96 5.63
CA TYR A 203 -11.48 11.26 6.50
C TYR A 203 -11.98 10.04 7.26
N LEU A 204 -12.06 8.87 6.63
CA LEU A 204 -12.39 7.64 7.34
C LEU A 204 -11.33 7.30 8.39
N MET A 205 -10.03 7.49 8.12
CA MET A 205 -8.97 7.29 9.12
C MET A 205 -9.15 8.20 10.32
N LEU A 206 -9.41 9.50 10.11
CA LEU A 206 -9.67 10.46 11.18
C LEU A 206 -10.88 10.06 12.02
N ILE A 207 -12.00 9.72 11.38
CA ILE A 207 -13.22 9.27 12.07
C ILE A 207 -12.91 8.02 12.91
N LEU A 208 -12.21 7.04 12.37
CA LEU A 208 -11.88 5.79 13.06
C LEU A 208 -10.97 6.03 14.27
N VAL A 209 -9.94 6.86 14.14
CA VAL A 209 -9.03 7.22 15.24
C VAL A 209 -9.77 8.00 16.31
N VAL A 210 -10.42 9.11 15.96
CA VAL A 210 -11.13 9.98 16.92
C VAL A 210 -12.18 9.19 17.69
N THR A 211 -13.02 8.42 17.00
CA THR A 211 -14.07 7.63 17.65
C THR A 211 -13.53 6.49 18.50
N SER A 212 -12.36 5.93 18.17
CA SER A 212 -11.74 4.87 18.95
C SER A 212 -11.09 5.38 20.23
N TYR A 213 -10.46 6.57 20.21
CA TYR A 213 -9.99 7.24 21.42
C TYR A 213 -11.14 7.79 22.26
N ALA A 214 -12.19 8.30 21.62
CA ALA A 214 -13.42 8.75 22.28
C ALA A 214 -14.37 7.62 22.67
N ARG A 215 -13.98 6.34 22.56
CA ARG A 215 -14.85 5.17 22.82
C ARG A 215 -15.52 5.19 24.19
N LYS A 216 -14.93 5.84 25.19
CA LYS A 216 -15.51 6.00 26.54
C LYS A 216 -16.73 6.93 26.57
N PHE A 217 -16.86 7.83 25.60
CA PHE A 217 -17.91 8.85 25.51
C PHE A 217 -19.01 8.51 24.49
N ILE A 218 -18.82 7.46 23.69
CA ILE A 218 -19.78 7.04 22.66
C ILE A 218 -20.33 5.64 22.94
N SER A 219 -21.55 5.38 22.47
CA SER A 219 -22.12 4.04 22.64
C SER A 219 -21.30 2.99 21.89
N HIS A 220 -21.15 1.81 22.50
CA HIS A 220 -20.41 0.71 21.88
C HIS A 220 -20.99 0.27 20.52
N LYS A 221 -22.31 0.42 20.31
CA LYS A 221 -22.96 0.11 19.03
C LYS A 221 -22.49 1.08 17.94
N ILE A 222 -22.53 2.39 18.21
CA ILE A 222 -22.10 3.43 17.28
C ILE A 222 -20.62 3.27 16.98
N TRP A 223 -19.78 3.14 18.02
CA TRP A 223 -18.35 2.89 17.85
C TRP A 223 -18.09 1.69 16.94
N ARG A 224 -18.82 0.58 17.12
CA ARG A 224 -18.63 -0.61 16.30
C ARG A 224 -19.05 -0.42 14.85
N ILE A 225 -20.13 0.33 14.59
CA ILE A 225 -20.58 0.65 13.22
C ILE A 225 -19.54 1.51 12.52
N LEU A 226 -19.11 2.59 13.19
CA LEU A 226 -18.07 3.47 12.66
C LEU A 226 -16.77 2.71 12.47
N HIS A 227 -16.34 1.92 13.44
CA HIS A 227 -15.14 1.12 13.31
C HIS A 227 -15.21 0.12 12.14
N PHE A 228 -16.40 -0.36 11.75
CA PHE A 228 -16.57 -1.29 10.63
C PHE A 228 -16.37 -0.62 9.26
N THR A 229 -16.41 0.71 9.16
CA THR A 229 -16.10 1.42 7.90
C THR A 229 -14.62 1.28 7.50
N ASN A 230 -13.78 0.69 8.35
CA ASN A 230 -12.40 0.33 8.01
C ASN A 230 -12.29 -0.51 6.72
N ILE A 231 -13.30 -1.30 6.37
CA ILE A 231 -13.30 -2.08 5.14
C ILE A 231 -13.39 -1.16 3.91
N ILE A 232 -14.26 -0.14 3.97
CA ILE A 232 -14.43 0.85 2.89
C ILE A 232 -13.15 1.68 2.78
N LEU A 233 -12.61 2.13 3.92
CA LEU A 233 -11.31 2.80 3.98
C LEU A 233 -10.23 1.99 3.26
N TYR A 234 -10.09 0.70 3.61
CA TYR A 234 -9.02 -0.13 3.07
C TYR A 234 -9.14 -0.33 1.56
N VAL A 235 -10.38 -0.51 1.06
CA VAL A 235 -10.63 -0.58 -0.39
C VAL A 235 -10.25 0.73 -1.08
N PHE A 236 -10.64 1.89 -0.53
CA PHE A 236 -10.33 3.18 -1.14
C PHE A 236 -8.83 3.45 -1.19
N VAL A 237 -8.11 3.14 -0.11
CA VAL A 237 -6.65 3.31 -0.05
C VAL A 237 -5.93 2.35 -1.01
N ILE A 238 -6.36 1.09 -1.13
CA ILE A 238 -5.78 0.16 -2.11
C ILE A 238 -6.00 0.66 -3.54
N LEU A 239 -7.22 1.11 -3.87
CA LEU A 239 -7.51 1.62 -5.21
C LEU A 239 -6.71 2.89 -5.51
N HIS A 240 -6.62 3.81 -4.55
CA HIS A 240 -5.79 5.01 -4.64
C HIS A 240 -4.32 4.65 -4.90
N ALA A 241 -3.73 3.76 -4.09
CA ALA A 241 -2.34 3.37 -4.21
C ALA A 241 -2.05 2.56 -5.50
N TYR A 242 -2.92 1.61 -5.86
CA TYR A 242 -2.70 0.72 -7.00
C TYR A 242 -2.84 1.43 -8.34
N LEU A 243 -3.76 2.40 -8.44
CA LEU A 243 -4.07 3.08 -9.70
C LEU A 243 -3.26 4.37 -9.91
N LEU A 244 -2.81 5.04 -8.84
CA LEU A 244 -1.95 6.23 -8.94
C LEU A 244 -0.46 5.94 -8.77
N GLY A 245 -0.10 4.91 -7.99
CA GLY A 245 1.29 4.66 -7.63
C GLY A 245 2.10 4.21 -8.84
N THR A 246 3.06 5.01 -9.29
CA THR A 246 3.94 4.64 -10.39
C THR A 246 4.91 3.51 -10.00
N ASP A 247 5.16 3.30 -8.70
CA ASP A 247 5.89 2.13 -8.18
C ASP A 247 5.22 0.79 -8.59
N ILE A 248 3.91 0.79 -8.85
CA ILE A 248 3.12 -0.40 -9.22
C ILE A 248 3.28 -0.75 -10.72
N GLN A 249 3.91 0.12 -11.51
CA GLN A 249 4.27 -0.20 -12.89
C GLN A 249 5.30 -1.34 -12.91
N ASN A 250 6.23 -1.36 -11.95
CA ASN A 250 7.15 -2.47 -11.76
C ASN A 250 6.38 -3.75 -11.35
N PRO A 251 6.52 -4.85 -12.12
CA PRO A 251 5.75 -6.08 -11.88
C PRO A 251 6.08 -6.76 -10.56
N ILE A 252 7.32 -6.64 -10.06
CA ILE A 252 7.73 -7.25 -8.79
C ILE A 252 7.04 -6.52 -7.64
N VAL A 253 7.13 -5.18 -7.61
CA VAL A 253 6.49 -4.34 -6.60
C VAL A 253 4.98 -4.53 -6.61
N ARG A 254 4.37 -4.53 -7.80
CA ARG A 254 2.94 -4.81 -7.99
C ARG A 254 2.52 -6.16 -7.42
N ASN A 255 3.27 -7.22 -7.71
CA ASN A 255 2.94 -8.56 -7.24
C ASN A 255 3.05 -8.66 -5.71
N ILE A 256 4.10 -8.10 -5.11
CA ILE A 256 4.25 -8.03 -3.65
C ILE A 256 3.04 -7.30 -3.04
N PHE A 257 2.69 -6.14 -3.59
CA PHE A 257 1.54 -5.37 -3.14
C PHE A 257 0.23 -6.18 -3.24
N VAL A 258 -0.05 -6.78 -4.39
CA VAL A 258 -1.28 -7.57 -4.62
C VAL A 258 -1.35 -8.76 -3.67
N TYR A 259 -0.28 -9.57 -3.56
CA TYR A 259 -0.28 -10.76 -2.71
C TYR A 259 -0.40 -10.41 -1.22
N ALA A 260 0.28 -9.36 -0.74
CA ALA A 260 0.16 -8.90 0.63
C ALA A 260 -1.28 -8.50 0.98
N ASN A 261 -1.97 -7.79 0.08
CA ASN A 261 -3.35 -7.37 0.26
C ASN A 261 -4.34 -8.54 0.16
N ILE A 262 -4.14 -9.48 -0.78
CA ILE A 262 -4.93 -10.72 -0.87
C ILE A 262 -4.85 -11.52 0.44
N LEU A 263 -3.64 -11.68 0.99
CA LEU A 263 -3.43 -12.38 2.26
C LEU A 263 -4.25 -11.72 3.39
N LEU A 264 -4.20 -10.39 3.51
CA LEU A 264 -4.92 -9.69 4.57
C LEU A 264 -6.44 -9.80 4.40
N ILE A 265 -6.95 -9.66 3.18
CA ILE A 265 -8.37 -9.84 2.85
C ILE A 265 -8.82 -11.26 3.18
N LEU A 266 -8.03 -12.27 2.83
CA LEU A 266 -8.34 -13.67 3.12
C LEU A 266 -8.47 -13.91 4.64
N ILE A 267 -7.52 -13.41 5.44
CA ILE A 267 -7.57 -13.50 6.91
C ILE A 267 -8.84 -12.81 7.45
N MET A 268 -9.19 -11.64 6.90
CA MET A 268 -10.38 -10.90 7.28
C MET A 268 -11.67 -11.67 6.95
N LEU A 269 -11.77 -12.25 5.76
CA LEU A 269 -12.91 -13.07 5.33
C LEU A 269 -13.05 -14.32 6.20
N ILE A 270 -11.96 -15.06 6.44
CA ILE A 270 -11.95 -16.26 7.32
C ILE A 270 -12.47 -15.90 8.72
N ASN A 271 -12.00 -14.78 9.28
CA ASN A 271 -12.47 -14.29 10.58
C ASN A 271 -13.97 -13.95 10.54
N MET A 272 -14.45 -13.27 9.50
CA MET A 272 -15.86 -12.92 9.32
C MET A 272 -16.75 -14.16 9.23
N PHE A 273 -16.41 -15.12 8.36
CA PHE A 273 -17.17 -16.38 8.20
C PHE A 273 -17.20 -17.20 9.49
N SER A 274 -16.07 -17.30 10.20
CA SER A 274 -15.99 -18.00 11.48
C SER A 274 -16.96 -17.41 12.51
N ARG A 275 -17.04 -16.08 12.59
CA ARG A 275 -17.94 -15.36 13.51
C ARG A 275 -19.41 -15.53 13.15
N ILE A 276 -19.75 -15.47 11.87
CA ILE A 276 -21.12 -15.68 11.39
C ILE A 276 -21.57 -17.10 11.75
N LYS A 277 -20.74 -18.11 11.47
CA LYS A 277 -21.02 -19.51 11.80
C LYS A 277 -21.23 -19.72 13.30
N GLU A 278 -20.36 -19.17 14.15
CA GLU A 278 -20.53 -19.23 15.61
C GLU A 278 -21.81 -18.55 16.11
N LYS A 279 -22.25 -17.46 15.45
CA LYS A 279 -23.48 -16.76 15.82
C LYS A 279 -24.71 -17.56 15.45
N ILE A 280 -24.73 -18.18 14.26
CA ILE A 280 -25.82 -19.05 13.81
C ILE A 280 -25.93 -20.27 14.73
N ALA A 281 -24.80 -20.94 15.02
CA ALA A 281 -24.79 -22.10 15.92
C ALA A 281 -25.34 -21.77 17.31
N ARG A 282 -24.94 -20.62 17.90
CA ARG A 282 -25.47 -20.16 19.19
C ARG A 282 -26.98 -19.89 19.15
N ARG A 283 -27.49 -19.31 18.06
CA ARG A 283 -28.93 -19.05 17.90
C ARG A 283 -29.73 -20.35 17.83
N ASN A 284 -29.25 -21.33 17.04
CA ASN A 284 -29.91 -22.63 16.93
C ASN A 284 -29.96 -23.35 18.28
N MET A 285 -28.85 -23.35 19.04
CA MET A 285 -28.81 -23.95 20.39
C MET A 285 -29.81 -23.31 21.37
N ILE A 286 -30.05 -22.00 21.27
CA ILE A 286 -31.03 -21.30 22.12
C ILE A 286 -32.45 -21.72 21.75
N ASN A 287 -32.75 -21.78 20.45
CA ASN A 287 -34.07 -22.20 19.96
C ASN A 287 -34.38 -23.65 20.37
N ASP A 288 -33.43 -24.58 20.17
CA ASP A 288 -33.60 -25.99 20.53
C ASP A 288 -33.85 -26.17 22.04
N ASN A 289 -33.24 -25.32 22.88
CA ASN A 289 -33.47 -25.36 24.33
C ASN A 289 -34.83 -24.76 24.72
N GLN A 290 -35.34 -23.78 23.98
CA GLN A 290 -36.68 -23.23 24.23
C GLN A 290 -37.77 -24.24 23.87
N GLU A 291 -37.62 -24.97 22.75
CA GLU A 291 -38.55 -26.03 22.34
C GLU A 291 -38.57 -27.21 23.32
N LYS A 292 -37.46 -27.51 24.00
CA LYS A 292 -37.41 -28.56 25.02
C LYS A 292 -38.08 -28.19 26.35
N ILE A 293 -38.32 -26.90 26.59
CA ILE A 293 -38.89 -26.39 27.85
C ILE A 293 -40.40 -26.10 27.69
N SER A 294 -40.89 -25.96 26.45
CA SER A 294 -42.32 -25.83 26.11
C SER A 294 -43.00 -27.19 25.97
#